data_AF-A0A7K4I704-F1
#
_entry.id   AF-A0A7K4I704-F1
#
_cell.length_a   1.000
_cell.length_b   1.000
_cell.length_c   1.000
_cell.angle_alpha   90.00
_cell.angle_beta   90.00
_cell.angle_gamma   90.00
#
_symmetry.space_group_name_H-M   'P 1'
#
loop_
_entity.id
_entity.type
_entity.pdbx_description
1 polymer ?
#
loop_
_entity_poly.entity_id
_entity_poly.type
_entity_poly.pdbx_seq_one_letter_code
_entity_poly.pdbx_strand_id
1 'polypeptide(L)' 'MNFEEYMKERLWPILVETAHALVMYPHHKAYAKEVILNEKPDITPAELAARLKMPLGEALVILYELAGEKDSKNLS' A
#
# COMPACT_ATOMS: atom_id res chain seq x y z
N MET A 1 -3.34 -11.58 1.72
CA MET A 1 -2.57 -11.50 0.45
C MET A 1 -1.10 -11.65 0.81
N ASN A 2 -0.34 -12.52 0.14
CA ASN A 2 1.09 -12.68 0.41
C ASN A 2 1.90 -11.74 -0.50
N PHE A 3 2.44 -10.65 0.05
CA PHE A 3 3.24 -9.70 -0.72
C PHE A 3 4.59 -10.26 -1.18
N GLU A 4 5.08 -11.34 -0.56
CA GLU A 4 6.38 -11.95 -0.93
C GLU A 4 6.40 -12.54 -2.34
N GLU A 5 5.24 -12.96 -2.86
CA GLU A 5 5.14 -13.46 -4.24
C GLU A 5 5.36 -12.31 -5.24
N TYR A 6 4.78 -11.14 -4.99
CA TYR A 6 4.97 -9.96 -5.82
C TYR A 6 6.42 -9.46 -5.78
N MET A 7 7.06 -9.45 -4.61
CA MET A 7 8.45 -8.99 -4.48
C MET A 7 9.45 -9.83 -5.28
N LYS A 8 9.13 -11.09 -5.59
CA LYS A 8 9.97 -11.99 -6.40
C LYS A 8 9.85 -11.70 -7.90
N GLU A 9 8.85 -10.93 -8.32
CA GLU A 9 8.62 -10.56 -9.71
C GLU A 9 9.48 -9.36 -10.14
N ARG A 10 10.05 -9.43 -11.34
CA ARG A 10 10.88 -8.34 -11.90
C ARG A 10 10.14 -7.01 -12.05
N LEU A 11 8.81 -7.04 -12.12
CA LEU A 11 7.99 -5.84 -12.28
C LEU A 11 7.76 -5.10 -10.95
N TRP A 12 8.02 -5.72 -9.80
CA TRP A 12 7.72 -5.10 -8.51
C TRP A 12 8.50 -3.80 -8.25
N PRO A 13 9.82 -3.73 -8.45
CA PRO A 13 10.55 -2.47 -8.27
C PRO A 13 10.06 -1.35 -9.20
N ILE A 14 9.65 -1.71 -10.44
CA ILE A 14 9.10 -0.76 -11.41
C ILE A 14 7.74 -0.26 -10.94
N LEU A 15 6.89 -1.14 -10.39
CA LEU A 15 5.61 -0.75 -9.82
C LEU A 15 5.78 0.20 -8.64
N VAL A 16 6.71 -0.08 -7.73
CA VAL A 16 7.01 0.78 -6.57
C VAL A 16 7.48 2.16 -7.05
N GLU A 17 8.44 2.21 -7.96
CA GLU A 17 8.93 3.46 -8.54
C GLU A 17 7.81 4.25 -9.23
N THR A 18 6.99 3.58 -10.03
CA THR A 18 5.83 4.19 -10.71
C THR A 18 4.80 4.72 -9.71
N ALA A 19 4.51 3.99 -8.63
CA ALA A 19 3.56 4.43 -7.62
C ALA A 19 4.07 5.66 -6.85
N HIS A 20 5.35 5.68 -6.49
CA HIS A 20 5.99 6.81 -5.82
C HIS A 20 6.05 8.07 -6.68
N ALA A 21 6.06 7.93 -8.01
CA ALA A 21 6.00 9.06 -8.94
C ALA A 21 4.63 9.76 -8.97
N LEU A 22 3.57 9.15 -8.41
CA LEU A 22 2.24 9.76 -8.38
C LEU A 22 2.19 10.86 -7.33
N VAL A 23 1.77 12.06 -7.75
CA VAL A 23 1.69 13.27 -6.89
C VAL A 23 0.86 13.01 -5.63
N MET A 24 -0.21 12.21 -5.72
CA MET A 24 -1.10 11.93 -4.60
C MET A 24 -0.64 10.78 -3.69
N TYR A 25 0.40 10.04 -4.06
CA TYR A 25 0.90 8.88 -3.30
C TYR A 25 1.09 9.16 -1.80
N PRO A 26 1.84 10.20 -1.37
CA PRO A 26 2.05 10.46 0.06
C PRO A 26 0.74 10.75 0.80
N HIS A 27 -0.20 11.45 0.16
CA HIS A 27 -1.50 11.77 0.75
C HIS A 27 -2.40 10.55 0.87
N HIS A 28 -2.47 9.72 -0.17
CA HIS A 28 -3.20 8.46 -0.13
C HIS A 28 -2.63 7.51 0.92
N LYS A 29 -1.29 7.40 1.04
CA LYS A 29 -0.65 6.56 2.06
C LYS A 29 -0.96 7.03 3.47
N ALA A 30 -0.84 8.34 3.74
CA ALA A 30 -1.16 8.92 5.04
C ALA A 30 -2.63 8.67 5.42
N TYR A 31 -3.56 8.96 4.51
CA TYR A 31 -4.99 8.75 4.74
C TYR A 31 -5.34 7.26 4.94
N ALA A 32 -4.71 6.38 4.17
CA ALA A 32 -4.87 4.93 4.34
C ALA A 32 -4.44 4.47 5.74
N LYS A 33 -3.29 4.99 6.23
CA LYS A 33 -2.73 4.67 7.54
C LYS A 33 -3.57 5.22 8.69
N GLU A 34 -3.96 6.48 8.62
CA GLU A 34 -4.54 7.23 9.74
C GLU A 34 -6.05 7.06 9.85
N VAL A 35 -6.73 6.75 8.75
CA VAL A 35 -8.19 6.66 8.71
C VAL A 35 -8.63 5.26 8.30
N ILE A 36 -8.27 4.84 7.08
CA ILE A 36 -8.87 3.63 6.49
C ILE A 36 -8.51 2.38 7.26
N LEU A 37 -7.23 2.16 7.60
CA LEU A 37 -6.80 0.96 8.32
C LEU A 37 -7.27 0.93 9.78
N ASN A 38 -7.60 2.09 10.36
CA ASN A 38 -8.22 2.17 11.68
C ASN A 38 -9.70 1.77 11.62
N GLU A 39 -10.40 2.09 10.54
CA GLU A 39 -11.81 1.70 10.31
C GLU A 39 -11.95 0.25 9.82
N LYS A 40 -11.10 -0.17 8.87
CA LYS A 40 -11.12 -1.49 8.24
C LYS A 40 -9.68 -2.04 8.12
N PRO A 41 -9.16 -2.71 9.17
CA PRO A 41 -7.78 -3.20 9.22
C PRO A 41 -7.45 -4.27 8.15
N ASP A 42 -8.46 -4.97 7.63
CA ASP A 42 -8.37 -6.07 6.68
C ASP A 42 -8.71 -5.67 5.23
N ILE A 43 -8.72 -4.36 4.94
CA ILE A 43 -9.03 -3.86 3.60
C ILE A 43 -8.08 -4.43 2.55
N THR A 44 -8.65 -4.85 1.42
CA THR A 44 -7.89 -5.36 0.28
C THR A 44 -7.39 -4.21 -0.61
N PRO A 45 -6.32 -4.41 -1.42
CA PRO A 45 -5.88 -3.41 -2.38
C PRO A 45 -6.97 -2.97 -3.36
N ALA A 46 -7.83 -3.89 -3.80
CA ALA A 46 -8.92 -3.60 -4.72
C ALA A 46 -9.99 -2.69 -4.07
N GLU A 47 -10.35 -2.96 -2.82
CA GLU A 47 -11.28 -2.10 -2.06
C GLU A 47 -10.68 -0.72 -1.81
N LEU A 48 -9.40 -0.66 -1.44
CA LEU A 48 -8.70 0.61 -1.23
C LEU A 48 -8.64 1.43 -2.52
N ALA A 49 -8.32 0.79 -3.65
CA ALA A 49 -8.29 1.40 -4.97
C ALA A 49 -9.65 1.99 -5.34
N ALA A 50 -10.73 1.23 -5.16
CA ALA A 50 -12.09 1.69 -5.42
C ALA A 50 -12.50 2.85 -4.50
N ARG A 51 -12.18 2.76 -3.20
CA ARG A 51 -12.54 3.76 -2.19
C ARG A 51 -11.87 5.11 -2.43
N LEU A 52 -10.59 5.10 -2.82
CA LEU A 52 -9.80 6.31 -3.02
C LEU A 52 -9.68 6.74 -4.48
N LYS A 53 -10.31 6.01 -5.41
CA LYS A 53 -10.24 6.28 -6.85
C LYS A 53 -8.79 6.36 -7.35
N MET A 54 -7.97 5.42 -6.89
CA MET A 54 -6.56 5.30 -7.26
C MET A 54 -6.32 4.03 -8.09
N PRO A 55 -5.19 3.92 -8.83
CA PRO A 55 -4.80 2.69 -9.49
C PRO A 55 -4.60 1.54 -8.49
N LEU A 56 -4.93 0.31 -8.90
CA LEU A 56 -4.69 -0.89 -8.09
C LEU A 56 -3.21 -1.04 -7.69
N GLY A 57 -2.30 -0.68 -8.61
CA GLY A 57 -0.87 -0.68 -8.36
C GLY A 57 -0.45 0.23 -7.22
N GLU A 58 -1.04 1.43 -7.13
CA GLU A 58 -0.79 2.37 -6.04
C GLU A 58 -1.25 1.77 -4.70
N ALA A 59 -2.47 1.23 -4.67
CA ALA A 59 -3.04 0.61 -3.47
C ALA A 59 -2.22 -0.59 -2.96
N LEU A 60 -1.67 -1.39 -3.88
CA LEU A 60 -0.78 -2.52 -3.55
C LEU A 60 0.47 -2.06 -2.81
N VAL A 61 1.16 -1.04 -3.36
CA VAL A 61 2.40 -0.52 -2.78
C VAL A 61 2.13 0.13 -1.42
N ILE A 62 1.05 0.91 -1.29
CA ILE A 62 0.65 1.52 -0.02
C ILE A 62 0.45 0.47 1.07
N LEU A 63 -0.36 -0.57 0.82
CA LEU A 63 -0.64 -1.58 1.84
C LEU A 63 0.57 -2.44 2.17
N TYR A 64 1.44 -2.71 1.19
CA TYR A 64 2.71 -3.39 1.41
C TYR A 64 3.62 -2.60 2.37
N GLU A 65 3.83 -1.31 2.11
CA GLU A 65 4.70 -0.47 2.94
C GLU A 65 4.14 -0.30 4.36
N LEU A 66 2.82 -0.12 4.48
CA LEU A 66 2.18 0.02 5.79
C LEU A 66 2.21 -1.27 6.61
N ALA A 67 2.22 -2.45 5.97
CA ALA A 67 2.44 -3.70 6.66
C ALA A 67 3.87 -3.78 7.25
N GLY A 68 4.90 -3.46 6.45
CA GLY A 68 6.29 -3.45 6.92
C GLY A 68 6.58 -2.42 8.03
N GLU A 69 5.89 -1.28 8.02
CA GLU A 69 5.97 -0.28 9.10
C GLU A 69 5.39 -0.78 10.43
N LYS A 70 4.33 -1.61 10.39
CA LYS A 70 3.75 -2.22 11.61
C LYS A 70 4.72 -3.22 12.21
N ASP A 71 5.32 -4.06 11.37
CA ASP A 71 6.28 -5.07 11.83
C ASP A 71 7.50 -4.40 12.47
N SER A 72 8.01 -3.32 11.88
CA SER A 72 9.15 -2.56 12.42
C SER A 72 8.86 -1.92 13.79
N LYS A 73 7.61 -1.49 14.05
CA LYS A 73 7.19 -0.91 15.33
C LYS A 73 6.95 -1.95 16.43
N ASN A 74 6.63 -3.19 16.06
CA ASN A 74 6.44 -4.27 17.04
C ASN A 74 7.79 -4.83 17.55
N LEU A 75 8.91 -4.49 16.90
CA LEU A 75 10.27 -4.87 17.30
C LEU A 75 11.02 -3.77 18.10
N SER A 76 10.42 -2.61 18.33
CA SER A 76 10.99 -1.45 19.06
C SER A 76 10.29 -1.18 20.37
#